data_AF-A0AAU5WAJ0-F1
#
_entry.id   AF-A0AAU5WAJ0-F1
#
_cell.length_a   1.000
_cell.length_b   1.000
_cell.length_c   1.000
_cell.angle_alpha   90.00
_cell.angle_beta   90.00
_cell.angle_gamma   90.00
#
_symmetry.space_group_name_H-M   'P 1'
#
loop_
_entity.id
_entity.type
_entity.pdbx_description
1 polymer ?
#
loop_
_entity_poly.entity_id
_entity_poly.type
_entity_poly.pdbx_seq_one_letter_code
_entity_poly.pdbx_strand_id
1 'polypeptide(L)'
;MTYDVVALIREPPDQRAVLDALGAVGEELLVDVLEHGGVIQLCDAEGGTLLSIEEPVLIQVRGEAERLLGPVAAGLDPPLWWVEARAAERDGARDRARVFAGALVAGLGGVVWDPEEHR
;
A
#
# COMPACT_ATOMS: atom_id res chain seq x y z
N MET A 1 -10.39 13.95 3.99
CA MET A 1 -9.01 13.77 3.48
C MET A 1 -8.76 12.28 3.57
N THR A 2 -8.38 11.63 2.48
CA THR A 2 -7.99 10.21 2.54
C THR A 2 -6.70 10.06 3.32
N TYR A 3 -6.59 8.94 4.05
CA TYR A 3 -5.39 8.57 4.78
C TYR A 3 -4.70 7.50 3.94
N ASP A 4 -3.52 7.83 3.42
CA ASP A 4 -2.84 7.01 2.42
C ASP A 4 -1.49 6.55 3.00
N VAL A 5 -1.26 5.25 2.97
CA VAL A 5 0.01 4.62 3.39
C VAL A 5 0.70 4.11 2.13
N VAL A 6 2.00 4.35 2.02
CA VAL A 6 2.78 3.98 0.84
C VAL A 6 3.78 2.89 1.19
N ALA A 7 3.70 1.77 0.48
CA ALA A 7 4.76 0.77 0.44
C ALA A 7 5.67 1.06 -0.76
N LEU A 8 6.93 1.38 -0.47
CA LEU A 8 7.96 1.57 -1.49
C LEU A 8 8.86 0.35 -1.50
N ILE A 9 8.64 -0.53 -2.49
CA ILE A 9 9.22 -1.88 -2.55
C ILE A 9 10.23 -2.00 -3.70
N ARG A 10 11.13 -2.98 -3.60
CA ARG A 10 12.25 -3.14 -4.56
C ARG A 10 11.91 -4.00 -5.78
N GLU A 11 10.87 -4.81 -5.65
CA GLU A 11 10.46 -5.79 -6.66
C GLU A 11 9.02 -5.48 -7.11
N PRO A 12 8.68 -5.73 -8.39
CA PRO A 12 7.30 -5.58 -8.85
C PRO A 12 6.38 -6.49 -8.02
N PRO A 13 5.31 -5.95 -7.41
CA PRO A 13 4.38 -6.79 -6.68
C PRO A 13 3.59 -7.62 -7.68
N ASP A 14 3.64 -8.95 -7.53
CA ASP A 14 2.72 -9.83 -8.23
C ASP A 14 1.41 -10.00 -7.45
N GLN A 15 0.41 -10.60 -8.09
CA GLN A 15 -0.89 -10.83 -7.46
C GLN A 15 -0.78 -11.64 -6.17
N ARG A 16 0.20 -12.54 -6.08
CA ARG A 16 0.36 -13.41 -4.91
C ARG A 16 0.87 -12.61 -3.71
N ALA A 17 1.88 -11.77 -3.90
CA ALA A 17 2.41 -10.90 -2.86
C ALA A 17 1.35 -9.93 -2.33
N VAL A 18 0.51 -9.38 -3.21
CA VAL A 18 -0.60 -8.51 -2.79
C VAL A 18 -1.64 -9.29 -1.98
N LEU A 19 -2.04 -10.49 -2.42
CA LEU A 19 -3.00 -11.32 -1.68
C LEU A 19 -2.45 -11.79 -0.33
N ASP A 20 -1.18 -12.18 -0.26
CA ASP A 20 -0.54 -12.59 1.00
C ASP A 20 -0.48 -11.39 1.98
N ALA A 21 -0.20 -10.18 1.49
CA ALA A 21 -0.24 -8.95 2.29
C ALA A 21 -1.68 -8.60 2.75
N LEU A 22 -2.70 -8.78 1.90
CA LEU A 22 -4.10 -8.62 2.29
C LEU A 22 -4.53 -9.65 3.34
N GLY A 23 -4.04 -10.88 3.26
CA GLY A 23 -4.29 -11.92 4.26
C GLY A 23 -3.81 -11.54 5.66
N ALA A 24 -2.77 -10.71 5.78
CA ALA A 24 -2.29 -10.19 7.07
C ALA A 24 -3.25 -9.16 7.70
N VAL A 25 -4.17 -8.59 6.92
CA VAL A 25 -5.14 -7.58 7.37
C VAL A 25 -6.37 -8.21 8.03
N GLY A 26 -6.76 -9.43 7.62
CA GLY A 26 -7.82 -10.23 8.24
C GLY A 26 -8.58 -11.14 7.26
N GLU A 27 -8.93 -12.35 7.71
CA GLU A 27 -9.52 -13.43 6.88
C GLU A 27 -11.01 -13.21 6.51
N GLU A 28 -11.74 -12.34 7.20
CA GLU A 28 -13.17 -12.08 6.95
C GLU A 28 -13.43 -10.99 5.90
N LEU A 29 -12.39 -10.53 5.20
CA LEU A 29 -12.45 -9.39 4.31
C LEU A 29 -12.61 -9.83 2.85
N LEU A 30 -13.53 -9.16 2.15
CA LEU A 30 -13.81 -9.45 0.74
C LEU A 30 -12.83 -8.67 -0.15
N VAL A 31 -12.34 -9.32 -1.20
CA VAL A 31 -11.50 -8.69 -2.22
C VAL A 31 -12.34 -8.45 -3.47
N ASP A 32 -12.47 -7.18 -3.86
CA ASP A 32 -13.10 -6.79 -5.12
C ASP A 32 -12.07 -6.20 -6.08
N VAL A 33 -12.15 -6.53 -7.36
CA VAL A 33 -11.25 -6.02 -8.41
C VAL A 33 -12.09 -5.21 -9.38
N LEU A 34 -11.90 -3.90 -9.36
CA LEU A 34 -12.66 -3.01 -10.23
C LEU A 34 -12.11 -3.11 -11.67
N GLU A 35 -12.98 -3.52 -12.61
CA GLU A 35 -12.64 -3.82 -14.02
C GLU A 35 -12.09 -2.62 -14.83
N HIS A 36 -12.07 -1.41 -14.27
CA HIS A 36 -11.41 -0.24 -14.84
C HIS A 36 -10.45 0.38 -13.83
N GLY A 37 -9.16 0.04 -13.94
CA GLY A 37 -8.08 0.78 -13.26
C GLY A 37 -7.11 -0.03 -12.40
N GLY A 38 -7.21 -1.37 -12.37
CA GLY A 38 -6.23 -2.19 -11.63
C GLY A 38 -6.27 -2.01 -10.11
N VAL A 39 -7.35 -1.42 -9.59
CA VAL A 39 -7.55 -1.16 -8.16
C VAL A 39 -8.14 -2.41 -7.49
N ILE A 40 -7.51 -2.82 -6.39
CA ILE A 40 -7.99 -3.90 -5.54
C ILE A 40 -8.61 -3.28 -4.29
N GLN A 41 -9.85 -3.65 -3.98
CA GLN A 41 -10.53 -3.19 -2.78
C GLN A 41 -10.60 -4.28 -1.73
N LEU A 42 -10.33 -3.90 -0.49
CA LEU A 42 -10.61 -4.71 0.68
C LEU A 42 -11.88 -4.18 1.34
N CYS A 43 -12.88 -5.03 1.48
CA CYS A 43 -14.19 -4.68 2.01
C CYS A 43 -14.49 -5.43 3.31
N ASP A 44 -15.30 -4.80 4.17
CA ASP A 44 -15.92 -5.48 5.31
C ASP A 44 -16.94 -6.55 4.84
N ALA A 45 -17.42 -7.35 5.79
CA ALA A 45 -18.37 -8.43 5.50
C ALA A 45 -19.72 -7.94 4.93
N GLU A 46 -20.04 -6.65 5.10
CA GLU A 46 -21.24 -6.01 4.55
C GLU A 46 -20.99 -5.41 3.15
N GLY A 47 -19.78 -5.53 2.61
CA GLY A 47 -19.38 -5.02 1.30
C GLY A 47 -18.93 -3.56 1.31
N GLY A 48 -18.73 -2.95 2.47
CA GLY A 48 -18.20 -1.60 2.59
C GLY A 48 -16.68 -1.57 2.42
N THR A 49 -16.18 -0.71 1.52
CA THR A 49 -14.74 -0.54 1.30
C THR A 49 -14.02 -0.04 2.57
N LEU A 50 -12.98 -0.76 2.97
CA LEU A 50 -12.04 -0.38 4.02
C LEU A 50 -10.75 0.17 3.42
N LEU A 51 -10.20 -0.50 2.40
CA LEU A 51 -8.99 -0.10 1.69
C LEU A 51 -9.20 -0.15 0.19
N SER A 52 -8.57 0.78 -0.52
CA SER A 52 -8.30 0.67 -1.96
C SER A 52 -6.79 0.60 -2.16
N ILE A 53 -6.32 -0.42 -2.86
CA ILE A 53 -4.93 -0.56 -3.28
C ILE A 53 -4.84 -0.10 -4.73
N GLU A 54 -4.12 1.00 -4.94
CA GLU A 54 -3.95 1.59 -6.26
C GLU A 54 -2.96 0.78 -7.11
N GLU A 55 -3.02 0.98 -8.43
CA GLU A 55 -2.11 0.32 -9.36
C GLU A 55 -0.65 0.63 -9.00
N PRO A 56 0.24 -0.39 -8.91
CA PRO A 56 1.66 -0.18 -8.63
C PRO A 56 2.34 0.72 -9.66
N VAL A 57 3.00 1.78 -9.21
CA VAL A 57 3.70 2.74 -10.08
C VAL A 57 5.21 2.51 -10.00
N LEU A 58 5.87 2.37 -11.16
CA LEU A 58 7.32 2.25 -11.25
C LEU A 58 8.00 3.62 -11.13
N ILE A 59 8.87 3.77 -10.13
CA ILE A 59 9.75 4.93 -9.95
C ILE A 59 11.12 4.61 -10.54
N GLN A 60 11.51 5.35 -11.58
CA GLN A 60 12.81 5.18 -12.26
C GLN A 60 13.78 6.34 -12.01
N VAL A 61 13.29 7.47 -11.50
CA VAL A 61 14.08 8.68 -11.31
C VAL A 61 14.72 8.67 -9.93
N ARG A 62 16.06 8.77 -9.89
CA ARG A 62 16.81 8.85 -8.64
C ARG A 62 16.38 10.08 -7.83
N GLY A 63 16.09 9.88 -6.54
CA GLY A 63 15.67 10.94 -5.62
C GLY A 63 14.18 11.33 -5.70
N GLU A 64 13.41 10.80 -6.65
CA GLU A 64 11.98 11.14 -6.77
C GLU A 64 11.17 10.66 -5.55
N ALA A 65 11.45 9.46 -5.06
CA ALA A 65 10.80 8.95 -3.85
C ALA A 65 11.14 9.78 -2.62
N GLU A 66 12.41 10.20 -2.45
CA GLU A 66 12.84 11.09 -1.36
C GLU A 66 12.19 12.48 -1.47
N ARG A 67 12.03 13.00 -2.69
CA ARG A 67 11.33 14.29 -2.91
C ARG A 67 9.85 14.23 -2.48
N LEU A 68 9.20 13.09 -2.68
CA LEU A 68 7.77 12.90 -2.39
C LEU A 68 7.49 12.48 -0.94
N LEU A 69 8.28 11.54 -0.41
CA LEU A 69 8.06 10.90 0.90
C LEU A 69 9.03 11.39 1.98
N GLY A 70 10.05 12.18 1.60
CA GLY A 70 11.04 12.69 2.52
C GLY A 70 12.08 11.65 2.95
N PRO A 71 12.69 11.82 4.13
CA PRO A 71 13.86 11.07 4.57
C PRO A 71 13.69 9.56 4.68
N VAL A 72 12.46 9.04 4.81
CA VAL A 72 12.23 7.59 4.87
C VAL A 72 12.66 6.87 3.59
N ALA A 73 12.58 7.57 2.46
CA ALA A 73 13.01 7.05 1.17
C ALA A 73 14.48 7.41 0.85
N ALA A 74 15.19 8.09 1.76
CA ALA A 74 16.57 8.48 1.55
C ALA A 74 17.47 7.23 1.44
N GLY A 75 18.33 7.22 0.42
CA GLY A 75 19.26 6.12 0.17
C GLY A 75 18.64 4.91 -0.54
N LEU A 76 17.36 4.95 -0.90
CA LEU A 76 16.77 3.98 -1.83
C LEU A 76 17.05 4.41 -3.27
N ASP A 77 17.65 3.51 -4.04
CA ASP A 77 17.94 3.73 -5.45
C ASP A 77 16.91 3.02 -6.35
N PRO A 78 16.48 3.66 -7.46
CA PRO A 78 15.59 3.03 -8.43
C PRO A 78 16.24 1.82 -9.14
N PRO A 79 15.44 0.89 -9.69
CA PRO A 79 13.97 0.93 -9.75
C PRO A 79 13.30 0.62 -8.41
N LEU A 80 12.24 1.38 -8.10
CA LEU A 80 11.37 1.14 -6.93
C LEU A 80 9.92 1.07 -7.41
N TRP A 81 9.09 0.31 -6.72
CA TRP A 81 7.66 0.25 -6.98
C TRP A 81 6.90 0.91 -5.84
N TRP A 82 6.02 1.85 -6.21
CA TRP A 82 5.14 2.57 -5.31
C TRP A 82 3.78 1.89 -5.28
N VAL A 83 3.38 1.42 -4.12
CA VAL A 83 2.04 0.86 -3.88
C VAL A 83 1.35 1.70 -2.82
N GLU A 84 0.21 2.28 -3.18
CA GLU A 84 -0.56 3.15 -2.30
C GLU A 84 -1.79 2.40 -1.77
N ALA A 85 -1.92 2.37 -0.44
CA ALA A 85 -3.09 1.84 0.25
C ALA A 85 -3.89 3.01 0.82
N ARG A 86 -5.06 3.27 0.23
CA ARG A 86 -5.97 4.34 0.63
C ARG A 86 -6.99 3.83 1.61
N ALA A 87 -6.95 4.34 2.84
CA ALA A 87 -7.93 4.00 3.86
C ALA A 87 -9.21 4.81 3.70
N ALA A 88 -10.35 4.12 3.78
CA ALA A 88 -11.65 4.76 3.90
C ALA A 88 -11.78 5.48 5.27
N GLU A 89 -12.73 6.42 5.37
CA GLU A 89 -13.10 7.07 6.64
C GLU A 89 -13.98 6.13 7.49
N ARG A 90 -13.43 4.95 7.84
CA ARG A 90 -14.06 3.90 8.64
C ARG A 90 -13.15 3.45 9.79
N ASP A 91 -13.76 2.89 10.81
CA ASP A 91 -13.04 2.45 12.01
C ASP A 91 -12.00 1.35 11.71
N GLY A 92 -10.78 1.56 12.20
CA GLY A 92 -9.63 0.70 11.97
C GLY A 92 -9.16 0.59 10.50
N ALA A 93 -9.68 1.36 9.55
CA ALA A 93 -9.22 1.32 8.15
C ALA A 93 -7.75 1.75 8.03
N ARG A 94 -7.34 2.77 8.80
CA ARG A 94 -5.96 3.26 8.82
C ARG A 94 -4.96 2.21 9.31
N ASP A 95 -5.28 1.53 10.41
CA ASP A 95 -4.42 0.48 10.95
C ASP A 95 -4.29 -0.69 9.98
N ARG A 96 -5.37 -1.02 9.27
CA ARG A 96 -5.36 -2.02 8.20
C ARG A 96 -4.46 -1.61 7.02
N ALA A 97 -4.46 -0.33 6.63
CA ALA A 97 -3.56 0.18 5.58
C ALA A 97 -2.09 0.02 5.99
N ARG A 98 -1.76 0.33 7.25
CA ARG A 98 -0.42 0.14 7.82
C ARG A 98 0.00 -1.33 7.81
N VAL A 99 -0.88 -2.22 8.27
CA VAL A 99 -0.62 -3.67 8.30
C VAL A 99 -0.38 -4.20 6.90
N PHE A 100 -1.22 -3.81 5.92
CA PHE A 100 -1.02 -4.20 4.52
C PHE A 100 0.33 -3.74 3.99
N ALA A 101 0.65 -2.44 4.12
CA ALA A 101 1.90 -1.88 3.60
C ALA A 101 3.12 -2.53 4.27
N GLY A 102 3.06 -2.75 5.58
CA GLY A 102 4.09 -3.43 6.34
C GLY A 102 4.28 -4.89 5.91
N ALA A 103 3.20 -5.63 5.70
CA ALA A 103 3.26 -7.01 5.22
C ALA A 103 3.86 -7.10 3.81
N LEU A 104 3.49 -6.18 2.91
CA LEU A 104 4.03 -6.14 1.56
C LEU A 104 5.54 -5.84 1.57
N VAL A 105 5.98 -4.86 2.36
CA VAL A 105 7.40 -4.53 2.55
C VAL A 105 8.17 -5.67 3.23
N ALA A 106 7.54 -6.39 4.16
CA ALA A 106 8.18 -7.56 4.77
C ALA A 106 8.42 -8.69 3.76
N GLY A 107 7.53 -8.86 2.77
CA GLY A 107 7.67 -9.86 1.72
C GLY A 107 8.63 -9.47 0.59
N LEU A 108 8.63 -8.21 0.18
CA LEU A 108 9.35 -7.73 -1.02
C LEU A 108 10.53 -6.79 -0.74
N GLY A 109 10.78 -6.52 0.55
CA GLY A 109 11.75 -5.53 1.00
C GLY A 109 11.36 -4.10 0.63
N GLY A 110 11.98 -3.12 1.28
CA GLY A 110 11.69 -1.70 1.04
C GLY A 110 11.39 -0.96 2.34
N VAL A 111 10.54 0.06 2.24
CA VAL A 111 10.13 0.89 3.38
C VAL A 111 8.64 1.24 3.28
N VAL A 112 8.04 1.47 4.44
CA VAL A 112 6.70 2.05 4.56
C VAL A 112 6.82 3.53 4.84
N TRP A 113 6.04 4.34 4.15
CA TRP A 113 5.77 5.72 4.55
C TRP A 113 4.35 5.84 5.09
N ASP A 114 4.23 6.51 6.23
CA ASP A 114 2.98 6.75 6.96
C ASP A 114 2.88 8.24 7.31
N PRO A 115 1.78 8.93 6.98
CA PRO A 115 1.65 10.37 7.22
C PRO A 115 1.57 10.75 8.71
N GLU A 116 1.21 9.82 9.60
CA GLU A 116 1.13 10.06 11.04
C GLU A 116 2.44 9.76 11.78
N GLU A 117 3.30 8.89 11.25
CA GLU A 117 4.64 8.65 11.80
C GLU A 117 5.66 9.74 11.41
N HIS A 118 5.34 10.55 10.39
CA HIS A 118 6.24 11.55 9.80
C HIS A 118 5.76 13.00 10.01
N ARG A 119 4.92 13.25 11.03
CA ARG A 119 4.40 14.58 11.37
C ARG A 119 5.28 15.34 12.36
#